data_AF-A0A8G1J180-F1
#
_entry.id   AF-A0A8G1J180-F1
#
_cell.length_a   1.000
_cell.length_b   1.000
_cell.length_c   1.000
_cell.angle_alpha   90.00
_cell.angle_beta   90.00
_cell.angle_gamma   90.00
#
_symmetry.space_group_name_H-M   'P 1'
#
loop_
_entity.id
_entity.type
_entity.pdbx_description
1 polymer ?
#
loop_
_entity_poly.entity_id
_entity_poly.type
_entity_poly.pdbx_seq_one_letter_code
_entity_poly.pdbx_strand_id
1 'polypeptide(L)'
;MSNLAYEVHPTEQAEKVDAVATAMDALIGRLGYDESFRAALANNPKETLKASGIVLQKEALEAYIRIQPERFEKASEALFSRVDSDFLMSLSAPSCDAF
;
A
#
# COMPACT_ATOMS: atom_id res chain seq x y z
N MET A 1 -8.07 -26.94 -29.62
CA MET A 1 -7.82 -26.76 -28.18
C MET A 1 -7.06 -25.47 -28.01
N SER A 2 -7.75 -24.36 -27.71
CA SER A 2 -7.10 -23.06 -27.52
C SER A 2 -6.48 -23.01 -26.13
N ASN A 3 -5.15 -23.02 -26.06
CA ASN A 3 -4.43 -22.57 -24.88
C ASN A 3 -4.47 -21.05 -24.89
N LEU A 4 -5.38 -20.50 -24.07
CA LEU A 4 -5.41 -19.09 -23.72
C LEU A 4 -4.14 -18.82 -22.90
N ALA A 5 -3.05 -18.44 -23.58
CA ALA A 5 -1.92 -17.82 -22.91
C ALA A 5 -2.47 -16.52 -22.31
N TYR A 6 -2.53 -16.46 -20.98
CA TYR A 6 -2.86 -15.26 -20.22
C TYR A 6 -1.66 -14.31 -20.34
N GLU A 7 -1.48 -13.73 -21.53
CA GLU A 7 -0.52 -12.65 -21.74
C GLU A 7 -1.10 -11.42 -21.04
N VAL A 8 -0.69 -11.19 -19.80
CA VAL A 8 -0.96 -9.93 -19.11
C VAL A 8 -0.42 -8.82 -20.00
N HIS A 9 -1.32 -8.05 -20.61
CA HIS A 9 -0.94 -7.01 -21.55
C HIS A 9 -0.17 -5.90 -20.81
N PRO A 10 0.91 -5.34 -21.38
CA PRO A 10 1.72 -4.30 -20.74
C PRO A 10 0.91 -3.10 -20.22
N THR A 11 -0.23 -2.82 -20.84
CA THR A 11 -1.19 -1.79 -20.44
C THR A 11 -1.91 -2.10 -19.13
N GLU A 12 -2.35 -3.34 -18.92
CA GLU A 12 -3.03 -3.75 -17.69
C GLU A 12 -2.06 -3.73 -16.48
N GLN A 13 -0.79 -4.08 -16.72
CA GLN A 13 0.26 -3.97 -15.72
C GLN A 13 0.52 -2.50 -15.33
N ALA A 14 0.54 -1.60 -16.31
CA ALA A 14 0.75 -0.17 -16.10
C ALA A 14 -0.40 0.48 -15.32
N GLU A 15 -1.65 0.12 -15.63
CA GLU A 15 -2.84 0.60 -14.90
C GLU A 15 -2.82 0.16 -13.43
N LYS A 16 -2.44 -1.10 -13.15
CA LYS A 16 -2.32 -1.60 -11.78
C LYS A 16 -1.22 -0.89 -11.00
N VAL A 17 -0.10 -0.57 -11.65
CA VAL A 17 1.02 0.17 -11.05
C VAL A 17 0.59 1.59 -10.69
N ASP A 18 -0.10 2.28 -11.60
CA ASP A 18 -0.56 3.64 -11.36
C ASP A 18 -1.66 3.70 -10.28
N ALA A 19 -2.53 2.67 -10.22
CA ALA A 19 -3.50 2.51 -9.15
C ALA A 19 -2.81 2.36 -7.78
N VAL A 20 -1.75 1.54 -7.67
CA VAL A 20 -0.99 1.40 -6.42
C VAL A 20 -0.23 2.67 -6.07
N ALA A 21 0.37 3.35 -7.06
CA ALA A 21 1.04 4.62 -6.81
C ALA A 21 0.06 5.69 -6.29
N THR A 22 -1.14 5.76 -6.87
CA THR A 22 -2.22 6.63 -6.40
C THR A 22 -2.67 6.25 -4.99
N ALA A 23 -2.79 4.96 -4.69
CA ALA A 23 -3.16 4.48 -3.36
C ALA A 23 -2.08 4.82 -2.30
N MET A 24 -0.80 4.73 -2.66
CA MET A 24 0.33 5.18 -1.82
C MET A 24 0.25 6.68 -1.55
N ASP A 25 0.05 7.50 -2.58
CA ASP A 25 -0.06 8.95 -2.44
C ASP A 25 -1.27 9.33 -1.57
N ALA A 26 -2.41 8.65 -1.74
CA ALA A 26 -3.60 8.83 -0.91
C ALA A 26 -3.35 8.46 0.55
N LEU A 27 -2.66 7.33 0.82
CA LEU A 27 -2.28 6.92 2.16
C LEU A 27 -1.40 7.98 2.84
N ILE A 28 -0.32 8.38 2.17
CA ILE A 28 0.66 9.36 2.67
C ILE A 28 -0.02 10.71 2.91
N GLY A 29 -0.83 11.17 1.97
CA GLY A 29 -1.59 12.40 2.08
C GLY A 29 -2.50 12.36 3.31
N ARG A 30 -3.29 11.30 3.46
CA ARG A 30 -4.24 11.14 4.57
C ARG A 30 -3.55 11.04 5.93
N LEU A 31 -2.42 10.35 6.01
CA LEU A 31 -1.56 10.37 7.20
C LEU A 31 -1.07 11.77 7.57
N GLY A 32 -0.99 12.70 6.61
CA GLY A 32 -0.58 14.08 6.85
C GLY A 32 -1.61 14.93 7.58
N TYR A 33 -2.90 14.75 7.30
CA TYR A 33 -3.96 15.68 7.75
C TYR A 33 -5.10 15.02 8.55
N ASP A 34 -5.26 13.70 8.52
CA ASP A 34 -6.37 12.99 9.17
C ASP A 34 -5.87 12.27 10.43
N GLU A 35 -5.94 12.97 11.57
CA GLU A 35 -5.53 12.45 12.88
C GLU A 35 -6.32 11.22 13.32
N SER A 36 -7.62 11.20 13.04
CA SER A 36 -8.49 10.07 13.36
C SER A 36 -8.11 8.84 12.54
N PHE A 37 -7.80 9.01 11.26
CA PHE A 37 -7.26 7.94 10.42
C PHE A 37 -5.91 7.45 10.92
N ARG A 38 -4.99 8.33 11.31
CA ARG A 38 -3.69 7.91 11.90
C ARG A 38 -3.89 7.02 13.13
N ALA A 39 -4.73 7.46 14.06
CA ALA A 39 -5.03 6.71 15.27
C ALA A 39 -5.71 5.36 14.96
N ALA A 40 -6.68 5.35 14.05
CA ALA A 40 -7.35 4.12 13.63
C ALA A 40 -6.39 3.15 12.93
N LEU A 41 -5.51 3.66 12.07
CA LEU A 41 -4.53 2.89 11.34
C LEU A 41 -3.53 2.23 12.29
N ALA A 42 -3.08 2.93 13.34
CA ALA A 42 -2.15 2.38 14.33
C ALA A 42 -2.75 1.21 15.14
N ASN A 43 -4.07 1.26 15.39
CA ASN A 43 -4.76 0.27 16.21
C ASN A 43 -5.33 -0.91 15.40
N ASN A 44 -5.82 -0.66 14.18
CA ASN A 44 -6.41 -1.66 13.31
C ASN A 44 -6.05 -1.38 11.84
N PRO A 45 -4.81 -1.65 11.42
CA PRO A 45 -4.31 -1.24 10.12
C PRO A 45 -5.11 -1.85 8.95
N LYS A 46 -5.40 -3.16 9.04
CA LYS A 46 -6.09 -3.89 7.97
C LYS A 46 -7.51 -3.38 7.74
N GLU A 47 -8.29 -3.20 8.80
CA GLU A 47 -9.66 -2.70 8.64
C GLU A 47 -9.68 -1.22 8.28
N THR A 48 -8.77 -0.41 8.81
CA THR A 48 -8.68 1.01 8.47
C THR A 48 -8.32 1.23 7.00
N LEU A 49 -7.38 0.46 6.46
CA LEU A 49 -7.06 0.47 5.03
C LEU A 49 -8.25 0.03 4.18
N LYS A 50 -8.94 -1.05 4.59
CA LYS A 50 -10.16 -1.52 3.90
C LYS A 50 -11.27 -0.47 3.91
N ALA A 51 -11.53 0.16 5.06
CA ALA A 51 -12.58 1.18 5.23
C ALA A 51 -12.25 2.49 4.50
N SER A 52 -10.97 2.80 4.31
CA SER A 52 -10.52 3.95 3.54
C SER A 52 -10.48 3.71 2.03
N GLY A 53 -10.73 2.48 1.57
CA GLY A 53 -10.63 2.11 0.16
C GLY A 53 -9.19 2.05 -0.37
N ILE A 54 -8.19 2.14 0.52
CA ILE A 54 -6.78 2.07 0.15
C ILE A 54 -6.42 0.59 0.01
N VAL A 55 -6.21 0.17 -1.24
CA VAL A 55 -5.85 -1.21 -1.58
C VAL A 55 -4.46 -1.24 -2.19
N LEU A 56 -3.52 -1.86 -1.49
CA LEU A 56 -2.17 -2.11 -1.98
C LEU A 56 -2.07 -3.59 -2.38
N GLN A 57 -2.25 -3.88 -3.66
CA GLN A 57 -2.11 -5.26 -4.18
C GLN A 57 -0.63 -5.61 -4.28
N LYS A 58 -0.25 -6.78 -3.76
CA LYS A 58 1.15 -7.21 -3.65
C LYS A 58 1.86 -7.23 -5.00
N GLU A 59 1.23 -7.85 -6.01
CA GLU A 59 1.80 -8.02 -7.34
C GLU A 59 1.99 -6.66 -8.04
N ALA A 60 1.05 -5.74 -7.83
CA ALA A 60 1.13 -4.38 -8.36
C ALA A 60 2.18 -3.53 -7.61
N LEU A 61 2.38 -3.76 -6.31
CA LEU A 61 3.45 -3.15 -5.53
C LEU A 61 4.83 -3.64 -5.98
N GLU A 62 5.00 -4.94 -6.19
CA GLU A 62 6.23 -5.52 -6.73
C GLU A 62 6.55 -4.97 -8.13
N ALA A 63 5.52 -4.81 -8.96
CA ALA A 63 5.66 -4.18 -10.28
C ALA A 63 6.00 -2.68 -10.15
N TYR A 64 5.39 -1.97 -9.20
CA TYR A 64 5.65 -0.55 -8.95
C TYR A 64 7.11 -0.31 -8.55
N ILE A 65 7.66 -1.14 -7.66
CA ILE A 65 9.08 -1.10 -7.25
C ILE A 65 10.01 -1.26 -8.47
N ARG A 66 9.66 -2.14 -9.41
CA ARG A 66 10.48 -2.43 -10.59
C ARG A 66 10.36 -1.39 -11.69
N ILE A 67 9.16 -0.85 -11.90
CA ILE A 67 8.84 0.04 -13.04
C ILE A 67 9.09 1.51 -12.68
N GLN A 68 8.82 1.91 -11.43
CA GLN A 68 8.95 3.29 -10.97
C GLN A 68 9.73 3.36 -9.63
N PRO A 69 10.99 2.90 -9.60
CA PRO A 69 11.77 2.79 -8.37
C PRO A 69 11.94 4.14 -7.65
N GLU A 70 12.23 5.22 -8.38
CA GLU A 70 12.41 6.56 -7.79
C GLU A 70 11.12 7.11 -7.15
N ARG A 71 9.95 6.83 -7.76
CA ARG A 71 8.66 7.27 -7.21
C ARG A 71 8.32 6.45 -5.98
N PHE A 72 8.59 5.15 -6.01
CA PHE A 72 8.42 4.27 -4.86
C PHE A 72 9.32 4.68 -3.68
N GLU A 73 10.58 5.01 -3.94
CA GLU A 73 11.53 5.46 -2.93
C GLU A 73 11.05 6.74 -2.24
N LYS A 74 10.70 7.78 -3.02
CA LYS A 74 10.15 9.04 -2.48
C LYS A 74 8.87 8.82 -1.68
N ALA A 75 7.98 7.97 -2.18
CA ALA A 75 6.74 7.65 -1.48
C ALA A 75 7.01 6.89 -0.16
N SER A 76 8.01 6.00 -0.16
CA SER A 76 8.45 5.28 1.04
C SER A 76 9.07 6.21 2.07
N GLU A 77 9.95 7.14 1.66
CA GLU A 77 10.50 8.18 2.55
C GLU A 77 9.40 9.07 3.14
N ALA A 78 8.43 9.48 2.31
CA ALA A 78 7.29 10.26 2.74
C ALA A 78 6.37 9.48 3.70
N LEU A 79 6.28 8.15 3.54
CA LEU A 79 5.57 7.29 4.46
C LEU A 79 6.34 7.18 5.79
N PHE A 80 7.62 6.80 5.76
CA PHE A 80 8.47 6.63 6.95
C PHE A 80 8.65 7.92 7.76
N SER A 81 8.61 9.09 7.15
CA SER A 81 8.61 10.37 7.88
C SER A 81 7.31 10.64 8.63
N ARG A 82 6.21 9.92 8.34
CA ARG A 82 4.89 10.11 8.94
C ARG A 82 4.48 9.01 9.92
N VAL A 83 5.09 7.83 9.84
CA VAL A 83 4.84 6.72 10.77
C VAL A 83 6.04 6.55 11.69
N ASP A 84 5.79 6.47 12.99
CA ASP A 84 6.85 6.24 13.96
C ASP A 84 7.32 4.76 13.96
N SER A 85 8.41 4.50 14.68
CA SER A 85 8.94 3.14 14.84
C SER A 85 7.94 2.17 15.48
N ASP A 86 7.08 2.68 16.36
CA ASP A 86 6.15 1.88 17.15
C ASP A 86 4.98 1.39 16.29
N PHE A 87 4.56 2.19 15.32
CA PHE A 87 3.61 1.82 14.28
C PHE A 87 4.18 0.74 13.34
N LEU A 88 5.45 0.86 12.94
CA LEU A 88 6.09 -0.17 12.11
C LEU A 88 6.18 -1.49 12.87
N MET A 89 6.43 -1.43 14.18
CA MET A 89 6.39 -2.61 15.04
C MET A 89 4.98 -3.22 15.12
N SER A 90 3.91 -2.41 15.23
CA SER A 90 2.53 -2.91 15.29
C SER A 90 2.06 -3.57 14.00
N LEU A 91 2.56 -3.13 12.83
CA LEU A 91 2.34 -3.79 11.55
C LEU A 91 3.12 -5.10 11.38
N SER A 92 4.31 -5.19 11.99
CA SER A 92 5.18 -6.36 11.91
C SER A 92 4.81 -7.45 12.92
N ALA A 93 4.03 -7.10 13.94
CA ALA A 93 3.51 -8.08 14.88
C ALA A 93 2.57 -9.03 14.10
N PRO A 94 2.82 -10.36 14.10
CA PRO A 94 1.82 -11.29 13.63
C PRO A 94 0.54 -10.98 14.42
N SER A 95 -0.62 -10.98 13.76
CA SER A 95 -1.90 -10.89 14.44
C SER A 95 -1.96 -12.02 15.47
N CYS A 96 -1.58 -11.74 16.70
CA CYS A 96 -1.82 -12.64 17.81
C CYS A 96 -3.33 -12.60 18.01
N ASP A 97 -4.01 -13.56 17.38
CA ASP A 97 -5.29 -14.05 17.87
C ASP A 97 -5.04 -14.48 19.32
N ALA A 98 -5.39 -13.61 20.25
CA ALA A 98 -5.54 -13.98 21.65
C ALA A 98 -6.80 -14.84 21.75
N PHE A 99 -6.60 -16.16 21.74
CA PHE A 99 -7.54 -17.10 22.36
C PHE A 99 -7.43 -17.02 23.89
#